data_AF-A0A939M5B4-F1
#
_entry.id   AF-A0A939M5B4-F1
#
_cell.length_a   1.000
_cell.length_b   1.000
_cell.length_c   1.000
_cell.angle_alpha   90.00
_cell.angle_beta   90.00
_cell.angle_gamma   90.00
#
_symmetry.space_group_name_H-M   'P 1'
#
loop_
_entity.id
_entity.type
_entity.pdbx_description
1 polymer ?
#
loop_
_entity_poly.entity_id
_entity_poly.type
_entity_poly.pdbx_seq_one_letter_code
_entity_poly.pdbx_strand_id
1 'polypeptide(L)'
;MPIEPFAESAVEAALWLVRESMDAVANKTDFDPDPARCFQVLGRLPAIRQLEELTEEQRHDMFVEGFRHLLNGAQGPFELLLAKHKEILWEGFRQRWKVVVDEVPFP
;
A
#
# COMPACT_ATOMS: atom_id res chain seq x y z
N MET A 1 -13.45 -8.62 13.34
CA MET A 1 -13.35 -7.96 12.03
C MET A 1 -12.19 -8.61 11.31
N PRO A 2 -12.35 -9.12 10.09
CA PRO A 2 -11.22 -9.68 9.34
C PRO A 2 -10.22 -8.57 9.03
N ILE A 3 -8.94 -8.80 9.29
CA ILE A 3 -7.84 -7.83 9.13
C ILE A 3 -7.25 -7.94 7.73
N GLU A 4 -7.33 -9.14 7.17
CA GLU A 4 -6.80 -9.52 5.87
C GLU A 4 -7.28 -8.60 4.74
N PRO A 5 -8.57 -8.22 4.64
CA PRO A 5 -9.03 -7.31 3.57
C PRO A 5 -8.49 -5.89 3.72
N PHE A 6 -8.27 -5.42 4.95
CA PHE A 6 -7.67 -4.12 5.20
C PHE A 6 -6.18 -4.13 4.86
N ALA A 7 -5.46 -5.18 5.27
CA ALA A 7 -4.05 -5.34 4.95
C ALA A 7 -3.82 -5.50 3.44
N GLU A 8 -4.64 -6.31 2.77
CA GLU A 8 -4.63 -6.45 1.31
C GLU A 8 -4.82 -5.10 0.63
N SER A 9 -5.93 -4.41 0.93
CA SER A 9 -6.23 -3.12 0.32
C SER A 9 -5.15 -2.07 0.58
N ALA A 10 -4.60 -2.02 1.80
CA ALA A 10 -3.58 -1.05 2.19
C ALA A 10 -2.25 -1.26 1.45
N VAL A 11 -1.80 -2.52 1.36
CA VAL A 11 -0.56 -2.88 0.64
C VAL A 11 -0.71 -2.61 -0.86
N GLU A 12 -1.84 -3.01 -1.45
CA GLU A 12 -2.12 -2.74 -2.86
C GLU A 12 -2.15 -1.23 -3.16
N ALA A 13 -2.80 -0.45 -2.30
CA ALA A 13 -2.89 0.98 -2.48
C ALA A 13 -1.55 1.70 -2.31
N ALA A 14 -0.68 1.24 -1.42
CA ALA A 14 0.66 1.80 -1.31
C ALA A 14 1.52 1.52 -2.55
N LEU A 15 1.43 0.32 -3.11
CA LEU A 15 2.13 -0.02 -4.35
C LEU A 15 1.68 0.89 -5.50
N TRP A 16 0.38 1.11 -5.62
CA TRP A 16 -0.17 2.07 -6.58
C TRP A 16 0.35 3.49 -6.32
N LEU A 17 0.29 3.97 -5.08
CA LEU A 17 0.71 5.34 -4.73
C LEU A 17 2.20 5.59 -5.04
N VAL A 18 3.06 4.63 -4.71
CA VAL A 18 4.50 4.68 -5.03
C VAL A 18 4.70 4.70 -6.54
N ARG A 19 3.96 3.86 -7.29
CA ARG A 19 4.06 3.86 -8.75
C ARG A 19 3.63 5.19 -9.36
N GLU A 20 2.49 5.75 -8.97
CA GLU A 20 2.03 7.06 -9.46
C GLU A 20 3.06 8.16 -9.14
N SER A 21 3.71 8.08 -7.98
CA SER A 21 4.80 8.99 -7.62
C SER A 21 6.01 8.83 -8.54
N MET A 22 6.42 7.60 -8.83
CA MET A 22 7.51 7.31 -9.77
C MET A 22 7.18 7.80 -11.19
N ASP A 23 5.96 7.55 -11.67
CA ASP A 23 5.49 7.98 -12.99
C ASP A 23 5.46 9.52 -13.08
N ALA A 24 5.01 10.22 -12.02
CA ALA A 24 5.03 11.68 -11.97
C ALA A 24 6.46 12.24 -12.02
N VAL A 25 7.39 11.66 -11.26
CA VAL A 25 8.81 12.04 -11.26
C VAL A 25 9.45 11.81 -12.63
N ALA A 26 9.22 10.64 -13.23
CA ALA A 26 9.79 10.28 -14.53
C ALA A 26 9.29 11.21 -15.65
N ASN A 27 8.02 11.60 -15.62
CA ASN A 27 7.39 12.45 -16.62
C ASN A 27 7.49 13.95 -16.29
N LYS A 28 8.03 14.32 -15.13
CA LYS A 28 8.10 15.71 -14.62
C LYS A 28 6.71 16.38 -14.58
N THR A 29 5.71 15.62 -14.19
CA THR A 29 4.34 16.11 -14.01
C THR A 29 4.06 16.31 -12.52
N ASP A 30 3.00 17.04 -12.22
CA ASP A 30 2.49 17.10 -10.86
C ASP A 30 2.00 15.71 -10.42
N PHE A 31 2.10 15.45 -9.11
CA PHE A 31 1.59 14.23 -8.50
C PHE A 31 0.10 14.39 -8.19
N ASP A 32 -0.74 13.79 -9.03
CA ASP A 32 -2.20 13.80 -8.90
C ASP A 32 -2.74 12.36 -9.13
N PRO A 33 -2.63 11.48 -8.11
CA PRO A 33 -2.95 10.07 -8.27
C PRO A 33 -4.48 9.88 -8.31
N ASP A 34 -5.01 9.24 -9.36
CA ASP A 34 -6.44 8.94 -9.52
C ASP A 34 -6.86 7.67 -8.73
N PRO A 35 -7.60 7.79 -7.62
CA PRO A 35 -7.99 6.63 -6.79
C PRO A 35 -8.79 5.57 -7.54
N ALA A 36 -9.48 5.93 -8.63
CA ALA A 36 -10.25 4.98 -9.44
C ALA A 36 -9.36 3.96 -10.16
N ARG A 37 -8.05 4.25 -10.27
CA ARG A 37 -7.05 3.40 -10.93
C ARG A 37 -6.22 2.55 -9.97
N CYS A 38 -6.50 2.61 -8.67
CA CYS A 38 -5.69 1.96 -7.65
C CYS A 38 -5.44 0.46 -7.88
N PHE A 39 -6.42 -0.28 -8.42
CA PHE A 39 -6.30 -1.72 -8.68
C PHE A 39 -5.92 -2.08 -10.13
N GLN A 40 -5.60 -1.10 -10.98
CA GLN A 40 -5.22 -1.31 -12.39
C GLN A 40 -3.69 -1.33 -12.58
N VAL A 41 -2.95 -1.93 -11.64
CA VAL A 41 -1.49 -1.79 -11.58
C VAL A 41 -0.79 -2.73 -12.56
N LEU A 42 -0.45 -2.23 -13.75
CA LEU A 42 0.62 -2.77 -14.59
C LEU A 42 1.98 -2.27 -14.05
N GLY A 43 2.97 -3.16 -13.92
CA GLY A 43 4.33 -2.78 -13.50
C GLY A 43 4.52 -2.62 -11.99
N ARG A 44 4.16 -3.66 -11.21
CA ARG A 44 4.27 -3.67 -9.73
C ARG A 44 5.72 -3.72 -9.21
N LEU A 45 6.63 -4.31 -9.98
CA LEU A 45 7.99 -4.61 -9.54
C LEU A 45 8.81 -3.39 -9.08
N PRO A 46 8.83 -2.24 -9.78
CA PRO A 46 9.58 -1.08 -9.33
C PRO A 46 9.05 -0.51 -8.01
N ALA A 47 7.72 -0.50 -7.81
CA ALA A 47 7.10 -0.05 -6.56
C ALA A 47 7.42 -0.99 -5.39
N ILE A 48 7.43 -2.30 -5.63
CA ILE A 48 7.85 -3.28 -4.60
C ILE A 48 9.28 -2.99 -4.14
N ARG A 49 10.22 -2.81 -5.08
CA ARG A 49 11.63 -2.51 -4.76
C ARG A 49 11.79 -1.22 -3.95
N GLN A 50 11.07 -0.16 -4.31
CA GLN A 50 11.09 1.09 -3.55
C GLN A 50 10.59 0.92 -2.11
N LEU A 51 9.53 0.13 -1.91
CA LEU A 51 9.05 -0.17 -0.56
C LEU A 51 9.98 -1.12 0.20
N GLU A 52 10.70 -2.02 -0.47
CA GLU A 52 11.71 -2.89 0.16
C GLU A 52 12.90 -2.12 0.75
N GLU A 53 13.25 -0.97 0.17
CA GLU A 53 14.32 -0.09 0.67
C GLU A 53 13.95 0.63 1.98
N LEU A 54 12.66 0.68 2.32
CA LEU A 54 12.16 1.31 3.53
C LEU A 54 12.25 0.37 4.75
N THR A 55 12.33 0.96 5.94
CA THR A 55 12.15 0.20 7.18
C THR A 55 10.71 -0.34 7.25
N GLU A 56 10.49 -1.36 8.08
CA GLU A 56 9.14 -1.91 8.27
C GLU A 56 8.13 -0.85 8.73
N GLU A 57 8.53 0.01 9.66
CA GLU A 57 7.67 1.09 10.16
C GLU A 57 7.29 2.07 9.04
N GLN A 58 8.26 2.50 8.24
CA GLN A 58 8.02 3.38 7.09
C GLN A 58 7.10 2.73 6.06
N ARG A 59 7.26 1.42 5.80
CA ARG A 59 6.32 0.69 4.93
C ARG A 59 4.90 0.69 5.50
N HIS A 60 4.73 0.47 6.80
CA HIS A 60 3.41 0.48 7.42
C HIS A 60 2.75 1.86 7.31
N ASP A 61 3.53 2.94 7.47
CA ASP A 61 3.02 4.30 7.24
C ASP A 61 2.58 4.50 5.78
N MET A 62 3.35 3.98 4.82
CA MET A 62 2.97 3.99 3.40
C MET A 62 1.69 3.16 3.13
N PHE A 63 1.51 2.02 3.80
CA PHE A 63 0.29 1.20 3.69
C PHE A 63 -0.94 1.94 4.21
N VAL A 64 -0.80 2.60 5.36
CA VAL A 64 -1.85 3.46 5.92
C VAL A 64 -2.19 4.59 4.96
N GLU A 65 -1.18 5.26 4.41
CA GLU A 65 -1.39 6.38 3.49
C GLU A 65 -2.04 5.93 2.18
N GLY A 66 -1.60 4.80 1.63
CA GLY A 66 -2.25 4.18 0.48
C GLY A 66 -3.73 3.89 0.75
N PHE A 67 -4.05 3.28 1.90
CA PHE A 67 -5.44 2.98 2.25
C PHE A 67 -6.32 4.23 2.33
N ARG A 68 -5.79 5.33 2.87
CA ARG A 68 -6.53 6.60 2.97
C ARG A 68 -6.93 7.19 1.63
N HIS A 69 -6.16 6.90 0.57
CA HIS A 69 -6.48 7.31 -0.79
C HIS A 69 -7.55 6.47 -1.46
N LEU A 70 -7.94 5.31 -0.90
CA LEU A 70 -8.99 4.47 -1.48
C LEU A 70 -10.37 5.10 -1.34
N LEU A 71 -11.22 4.95 -2.35
CA LEU A 71 -12.65 5.32 -2.31
C LEU A 71 -13.53 4.09 -2.03
N ASN A 72 -13.29 3.40 -0.91
CA ASN A 72 -13.95 2.13 -0.57
C ASN A 72 -14.98 2.23 0.57
N GLY A 73 -15.16 3.41 1.17
CA GLY A 73 -16.09 3.63 2.30
C GLY A 73 -15.65 2.99 3.63
N ALA A 74 -14.46 2.40 3.69
CA ALA A 74 -13.94 1.68 4.84
C ALA A 74 -12.98 2.52 5.71
N GLN A 75 -12.84 3.82 5.44
CA GLN A 75 -11.93 4.71 6.16
C GLN A 75 -12.25 4.78 7.66
N GLY A 76 -13.52 4.95 8.03
CA GLY A 76 -13.93 5.01 9.44
C GLY A 76 -13.54 3.75 10.23
N PRO A 77 -13.94 2.54 9.77
CA PRO A 77 -13.49 1.29 10.37
C PRO A 77 -11.97 1.11 10.41
N PHE A 78 -11.26 1.51 9.34
CA PHE A 78 -9.81 1.41 9.27
C PHE A 78 -9.10 2.32 10.29
N GLU A 79 -9.50 3.59 10.38
CA GLU A 79 -8.94 4.52 11.38
C GLU A 79 -9.24 4.07 12.81
N LEU A 80 -10.41 3.48 13.06
CA LEU A 80 -10.74 2.89 14.36
C LEU A 80 -9.82 1.71 14.70
N LEU A 81 -9.54 0.86 13.72
CA LEU A 81 -8.64 -0.28 13.85
C LEU A 81 -7.20 0.18 14.10
N LEU A 82 -6.74 1.18 13.34
CA LEU A 82 -5.43 1.81 13.49
C LEU A 82 -5.26 2.40 14.90
N ALA A 83 -6.30 3.06 15.42
CA ALA A 83 -6.25 3.68 16.76
C ALA A 83 -6.30 2.67 17.92
N LYS A 84 -7.04 1.57 17.77
CA LYS A 84 -7.33 0.64 18.88
C LYS A 84 -6.55 -0.67 18.84
N HIS A 85 -6.12 -1.09 17.65
CA HIS A 85 -5.59 -2.42 17.39
C HIS A 85 -4.42 -2.38 16.40
N LYS A 86 -3.56 -1.33 16.51
CA LYS A 86 -2.39 -1.11 15.66
C LYS A 86 -1.53 -2.36 15.48
N GLU A 87 -1.16 -3.04 16.56
CA GLU A 87 -0.30 -4.24 16.49
C GLU A 87 -0.89 -5.38 15.65
N ILE A 88 -2.22 -5.56 15.72
CA ILE A 88 -2.90 -6.60 14.94
C ILE A 88 -2.89 -6.21 13.45
N LEU A 89 -3.10 -4.93 13.15
CA LEU A 89 -3.03 -4.42 11.78
C LEU A 89 -1.59 -4.51 11.23
N TRP A 90 -0.57 -4.28 12.06
CA TRP A 90 0.85 -4.39 11.69
C TRP A 90 1.25 -5.83 11.39
N GLU A 91 0.73 -6.79 12.14
CA GLU A 91 0.89 -8.21 11.81
C GLU A 91 0.22 -8.55 10.47
N GLY A 92 -1.00 -8.04 10.23
CA GLY A 92 -1.67 -8.19 8.95
C GLY A 92 -0.87 -7.63 7.77
N PHE A 93 -0.30 -6.43 7.94
CA PHE A 93 0.59 -5.82 6.95
C PHE A 93 1.84 -6.67 6.69
N ARG A 94 2.51 -7.15 7.74
CA ARG A 94 3.68 -8.04 7.59
C ARG A 94 3.33 -9.31 6.82
N GLN A 95 2.21 -9.94 7.14
CA GLN A 95 1.78 -11.18 6.47
C GLN A 95 1.46 -10.94 5.00
N ARG A 96 0.69 -9.89 4.68
CA ARG A 96 0.37 -9.58 3.28
C ARG A 96 1.61 -9.17 2.50
N TRP A 97 2.49 -8.36 3.10
CA TRP A 97 3.71 -7.90 2.45
C TRP A 97 4.64 -9.05 2.07
N LYS A 98 4.80 -10.08 2.94
CA LYS A 98 5.55 -11.29 2.61
C LYS A 98 5.04 -11.97 1.34
N VAL A 99 3.72 -12.10 1.20
CA VAL A 99 3.12 -12.69 0.00
C VAL A 99 3.44 -11.84 -1.24
N VAL A 100 3.34 -10.51 -1.13
CA VAL A 100 3.63 -9.59 -2.25
C VAL A 100 5.09 -9.66 -2.71
N VAL A 101 6.05 -9.72 -1.79
CA VAL A 101 7.47 -9.84 -2.18
C VAL A 101 7.77 -11.23 -2.76
N ASP A 102 7.11 -12.28 -2.28
CA ASP A 102 7.26 -13.65 -2.81
C ASP A 102 6.59 -13.82 -4.20
N GLU A 103 5.63 -12.97 -4.58
CA GLU A 103 5.03 -12.92 -5.92
C GLU A 103 6.04 -12.48 -7.00
N VAL A 104 7.16 -11.87 -6.60
CA VAL A 104 8.23 -11.41 -7.49
C VAL A 104 9.32 -12.48 -7.56
N PRO A 105 9.56 -13.13 -8.73
CA PRO A 105 10.75 -13.96 -8.88
C PRO A 105 12.00 -13.07 -8.76
N PHE A 106 12.91 -13.44 -7.85
CA PHE A 106 14.25 -12.85 -7.81
C PHE A 106 14.92 -13.00 -9.19
N PRO A 107 15.62 -11.96 -9.69
CA PRO A 107 16.40 -12.05 -10.91
C PRO A 107 17.54 -13.07 -10.82
#